data_AF-A0A9W9YFK9-F1
#
_entry.id   AF-A0A9W9YFK9-F1
#
_cell.length_a   1.000
_cell.length_b   1.000
_cell.length_c   1.000
_cell.angle_alpha   90.00
_cell.angle_beta   90.00
_cell.angle_gamma   90.00
#
_symmetry.space_group_name_H-M   'P 1'
#
loop_
_entity.id
_entity.type
_entity.pdbx_description
1 polymer ?
#
loop_
_entity_poly.entity_id
_entity_poly.type
_entity_poly.pdbx_seq_one_letter_code
_entity_poly.pdbx_strand_id
1 'polypeptide(L)'
;MMLQIVVARLQDNLPLTQAALADPGPETTRLIRCLATIAKNENRPDVVQRLRQISPAGTTGPLLSEHLDVREIPPSQIRELTITLSGGGEWKLVAEEAGLDPAEIRYLDNRTMNPCLEALVHSGNQRFINVDTLYNVLVECGLPMLADLL
;
A
#
# COMPACT_ATOMS: atom_id res chain seq x y z
N MET A 1 -8.40 9.40 -25.95
CA MET A 1 -9.21 8.43 -26.71
C MET A 1 -8.91 6.97 -26.33
N MET A 2 -7.63 6.54 -26.27
CA MET A 2 -7.28 5.14 -25.90
C MET A 2 -7.60 4.75 -24.44
N LEU A 3 -7.54 5.71 -23.50
CA LEU A 3 -7.89 5.53 -22.08
C LEU A 3 -9.35 5.11 -21.84
N GLN A 4 -10.29 5.76 -22.55
CA GLN A 4 -11.71 5.39 -22.42
C GLN A 4 -11.99 4.01 -23.01
N ILE A 5 -11.22 3.58 -24.02
CA ILE A 5 -11.42 2.27 -24.67
C ILE A 5 -10.97 1.13 -23.75
N VAL A 6 -9.86 1.28 -23.02
CA VAL A 6 -9.41 0.24 -22.08
C VAL A 6 -10.36 0.16 -20.88
N VAL A 7 -10.75 1.31 -20.30
CA VAL A 7 -11.72 1.34 -19.19
C VAL A 7 -13.09 0.83 -19.62
N ALA A 8 -13.60 1.22 -20.79
CA ALA A 8 -14.87 0.72 -21.31
C ALA A 8 -14.81 -0.79 -21.57
N ARG A 9 -13.72 -1.30 -22.16
CA ARG A 9 -13.54 -2.76 -22.35
C ARG A 9 -13.47 -3.51 -21.02
N LEU A 10 -12.95 -2.90 -19.96
CA LEU A 10 -12.96 -3.50 -18.63
C LEU A 10 -14.35 -3.47 -17.99
N GLN A 11 -15.10 -2.39 -18.17
CA GLN A 11 -16.49 -2.25 -17.71
C GLN A 11 -17.47 -3.15 -18.49
N ASP A 12 -17.17 -3.46 -19.75
CA ASP A 12 -17.99 -4.35 -20.59
C ASP A 12 -17.74 -5.83 -20.29
N ASN A 13 -16.51 -6.19 -19.87
CA ASN A 13 -16.11 -7.58 -19.60
C ASN A 13 -16.15 -7.96 -18.11
N LEU A 14 -16.13 -6.98 -17.20
CA LEU A 14 -16.30 -7.19 -15.77
C LEU A 14 -17.52 -6.39 -15.29
N PRO A 15 -18.26 -6.86 -14.27
CA PRO A 15 -19.39 -6.13 -13.68
C PRO A 15 -18.93 -4.90 -12.84
N LEU A 16 -17.93 -4.16 -13.31
CA LEU A 16 -17.36 -2.97 -12.67
C LEU A 16 -18.22 -1.75 -12.99
N THR A 17 -19.41 -1.67 -12.40
CA THR A 17 -20.20 -0.45 -12.44
C THR A 17 -19.48 0.69 -11.71
N GLN A 18 -19.81 1.94 -12.03
CA GLN A 18 -19.25 3.10 -11.32
C GLN A 18 -19.53 3.04 -9.81
N ALA A 19 -20.66 2.46 -9.39
CA ALA A 19 -20.97 2.24 -7.98
C ALA A 19 -20.04 1.20 -7.35
N ALA A 20 -19.78 0.08 -8.04
CA ALA A 20 -18.87 -0.95 -7.56
C ALA A 20 -17.42 -0.44 -7.45
N LEU A 21 -17.01 0.50 -8.28
CA LEU A 21 -15.69 1.13 -8.17
C LEU A 21 -15.60 2.08 -6.98
N ALA A 22 -16.67 2.81 -6.68
CA ALA A 22 -16.71 3.78 -5.57
C ALA A 22 -16.81 3.11 -4.19
N ASP A 23 -17.45 1.94 -4.10
CA ASP A 23 -17.58 1.14 -2.88
C ASP A 23 -17.37 -0.35 -3.21
N PRO A 24 -16.10 -0.77 -3.42
CA PRO A 24 -15.79 -2.11 -3.85
C PRO A 24 -15.86 -3.10 -2.69
N GLY A 25 -16.66 -4.15 -2.89
CA GLY A 25 -16.57 -5.36 -2.06
C GLY A 25 -15.25 -6.12 -2.29
N PRO A 26 -14.99 -7.20 -1.52
CA PRO A 26 -13.71 -7.92 -1.59
C PRO A 26 -13.34 -8.43 -2.99
N GLU A 27 -14.31 -8.93 -3.74
CA GLU A 27 -14.09 -9.41 -5.12
C GLU A 27 -13.74 -8.24 -6.05
N THR A 28 -14.47 -7.13 -5.97
CA THR A 28 -14.21 -5.94 -6.77
C THR A 28 -12.86 -5.32 -6.45
N THR A 29 -12.46 -5.28 -5.18
CA THR A 29 -11.13 -4.82 -4.76
C THR A 29 -10.02 -5.68 -5.36
N ARG A 30 -10.17 -7.02 -5.35
CA ARG A 30 -9.23 -7.93 -6.01
C ARG A 30 -9.12 -7.67 -7.51
N LEU A 31 -10.24 -7.41 -8.17
CA LEU A 31 -10.28 -7.07 -9.59
C LEU A 31 -9.57 -5.74 -9.87
N ILE A 32 -9.86 -4.69 -9.10
CA ILE A 32 -9.21 -3.37 -9.22
C ILE A 32 -7.69 -3.52 -9.06
N ARG A 33 -7.22 -4.25 -8.04
CA ARG A 33 -5.79 -4.52 -7.82
C ARG A 33 -5.17 -5.27 -9.00
N CYS A 34 -5.82 -6.33 -9.48
CA CYS A 34 -5.35 -7.09 -10.64
C CYS A 34 -5.18 -6.19 -11.89
N LEU A 35 -6.14 -5.30 -12.14
CA LEU A 35 -6.08 -4.34 -13.24
C LEU A 35 -4.96 -3.33 -13.07
N ALA A 36 -4.75 -2.82 -11.86
CA ALA A 36 -3.63 -1.94 -11.57
C ALA A 36 -2.28 -2.64 -11.79
N THR A 37 -2.12 -3.89 -11.35
CA THR A 37 -0.91 -4.70 -11.58
C THR A 37 -0.66 -4.94 -13.07
N ILE A 38 -1.69 -5.31 -13.85
CA ILE A 38 -1.57 -5.44 -15.31
C ILE A 38 -1.15 -4.12 -15.94
N ALA A 39 -1.78 -3.00 -15.56
CA ALA A 39 -1.44 -1.69 -16.09
C ALA A 39 0.01 -1.28 -15.75
N LYS A 40 0.51 -1.59 -14.54
CA LYS A 40 1.92 -1.40 -14.18
C LYS A 40 2.84 -2.20 -15.11
N ASN A 41 2.56 -3.48 -15.33
CA ASN A 41 3.36 -4.37 -16.17
C ASN A 41 3.39 -3.97 -17.64
N GLU A 42 2.29 -3.40 -18.13
CA GLU A 42 2.16 -2.85 -19.49
C GLU A 42 2.71 -1.41 -19.61
N ASN A 43 3.32 -0.88 -18.56
CA ASN A 43 3.86 0.48 -18.48
C ASN A 43 2.80 1.57 -18.81
N ARG A 44 1.60 1.42 -18.21
CA ARG A 44 0.44 2.31 -18.35
C ARG A 44 0.11 3.02 -17.03
N PRO A 45 0.98 3.96 -16.58
CA PRO A 45 0.75 4.69 -15.33
C PRO A 45 -0.51 5.56 -15.38
N ASP A 46 -0.95 5.96 -16.58
CA ASP A 46 -2.20 6.70 -16.81
C ASP A 46 -3.43 5.90 -16.37
N VAL A 47 -3.43 4.59 -16.59
CA VAL A 47 -4.52 3.70 -16.18
C VAL A 47 -4.50 3.48 -14.67
N VAL A 48 -3.32 3.27 -14.09
CA VAL A 48 -3.15 3.12 -12.63
C VAL A 48 -3.65 4.38 -11.90
N GLN A 49 -3.23 5.57 -12.39
CA GLN A 49 -3.67 6.84 -11.83
C GLN A 49 -5.19 7.01 -11.95
N ARG A 50 -5.78 6.62 -13.08
CA ARG A 50 -7.23 6.68 -13.25
C ARG A 50 -7.97 5.74 -12.29
N LEU A 51 -7.47 4.51 -12.09
CA LEU A 51 -8.06 3.56 -11.14
C LEU A 51 -8.02 4.11 -9.71
N ARG A 52 -6.90 4.73 -9.29
CA ARG A 52 -6.78 5.39 -7.98
C ARG A 52 -7.73 6.59 -7.80
N GLN A 53 -8.05 7.30 -8.87
CA GLN A 53 -9.00 8.43 -8.80
C GLN A 53 -10.46 7.99 -8.63
N ILE A 54 -10.81 6.81 -9.13
CA ILE A 54 -12.20 6.34 -9.18
C ILE A 54 -12.51 5.25 -8.15
N SER A 55 -11.50 4.74 -7.46
CA SER A 55 -11.60 3.71 -6.42
C SER A 55 -11.17 4.31 -5.07
N PRO A 56 -11.68 3.81 -3.93
CA PRO A 56 -11.18 4.20 -2.62
C PRO A 56 -9.68 3.97 -2.47
N ALA A 57 -9.04 4.73 -1.59
CA ALA A 57 -7.64 4.51 -1.26
C ALA A 57 -7.43 3.09 -0.72
N GLY A 58 -6.23 2.52 -0.93
CA GLY A 58 -5.92 1.16 -0.44
C GLY A 58 -6.43 0.02 -1.33
N THR A 59 -7.03 0.33 -2.49
CA THR A 59 -7.65 -0.68 -3.37
C THR A 59 -6.75 -1.12 -4.53
N THR A 60 -5.89 -0.24 -5.05
CA THR A 60 -5.12 -0.50 -6.27
C THR A 60 -3.83 -1.27 -6.03
N GLY A 61 -3.40 -1.43 -4.78
CA GLY A 61 -2.06 -1.89 -4.46
C GLY A 61 -1.00 -0.78 -4.56
N PRO A 62 0.26 -1.12 -4.23
CA PRO A 62 1.39 -0.17 -4.23
C PRO A 62 1.79 0.24 -5.65
N LEU A 63 2.36 1.44 -5.80
CA LEU A 63 3.01 1.93 -7.03
C LEU A 63 4.37 1.27 -7.25
N LEU A 64 5.11 1.09 -6.16
CA LEU A 64 6.35 0.34 -6.13
C LEU A 64 6.12 -1.14 -6.48
N SER A 65 7.22 -1.83 -6.77
CA SER A 65 7.18 -3.28 -6.98
C SER A 65 6.69 -3.97 -5.71
N GLU A 66 5.67 -4.83 -5.85
CA GLU A 66 5.06 -5.59 -4.75
C GLU A 66 6.08 -6.48 -4.03
N HIS A 67 7.10 -6.95 -4.77
CA HIS A 67 8.18 -7.79 -4.25
C HIS A 67 9.40 -7.01 -3.76
N LEU A 68 9.39 -5.68 -3.84
CA LEU A 68 10.49 -4.86 -3.32
C LEU A 68 10.62 -5.07 -1.82
N ASP A 69 11.82 -5.34 -1.33
CA ASP A 69 12.10 -5.40 0.10
C ASP A 69 11.84 -4.02 0.72
N VAL A 70 11.20 -3.98 1.89
CA VAL A 70 10.88 -2.70 2.56
C VAL A 70 12.12 -1.85 2.85
N ARG A 71 13.30 -2.48 2.98
CA ARG A 71 14.59 -1.80 3.19
C ARG A 71 15.10 -1.10 1.94
N GLU A 72 14.57 -1.47 0.77
CA GLU A 72 14.93 -0.91 -0.52
C GLU A 72 13.92 0.15 -1.02
N ILE A 73 12.90 0.49 -0.21
CA ILE A 73 11.99 1.59 -0.52
C ILE A 73 12.79 2.90 -0.69
N PRO A 74 12.52 3.69 -1.74
CA PRO A 74 13.22 4.96 -1.97
C PRO A 74 13.26 5.87 -0.73
N PRO A 75 14.42 6.47 -0.40
CA PRO A 75 14.60 7.26 0.82
C PRO A 75 13.57 8.39 1.04
N SER A 76 13.08 9.01 -0.04
CA SER A 76 12.05 10.04 0.04
C SER A 76 10.70 9.48 0.50
N GLN A 77 10.26 8.35 -0.06
CA GLN A 77 8.98 7.72 0.25
C GLN A 77 8.98 7.13 1.67
N ILE A 78 10.04 6.40 2.05
CA ILE A 78 10.12 5.83 3.41
C ILE A 78 10.19 6.92 4.48
N ARG A 79 10.85 8.05 4.18
CA ARG A 79 10.91 9.19 5.10
C ARG A 79 9.53 9.83 5.28
N GLU A 80 8.79 10.05 4.21
CA GLU A 80 7.43 10.61 4.28
C GLU A 80 6.48 9.71 5.07
N LEU A 81 6.53 8.40 4.79
CA LEU A 81 5.73 7.40 5.50
C LEU A 81 6.05 7.39 7.01
N THR A 82 7.33 7.27 7.37
CA THR A 82 7.76 7.13 8.77
C THR A 82 7.54 8.40 9.59
N ILE A 83 7.68 9.60 9.00
CA ILE A 83 7.34 10.86 9.65
C ILE A 83 5.85 10.90 9.98
N THR A 84 5.00 10.52 9.02
CA THR A 84 3.54 10.59 9.20
C THR A 84 3.06 9.62 10.27
N LEU A 85 3.51 8.35 10.20
CA LEU A 85 3.19 7.31 11.19
C LEU A 85 3.71 7.62 12.60
N SER A 86 4.89 8.25 12.69
CA SER A 86 5.46 8.62 13.99
C SER A 86 4.77 9.84 14.59
N GLY A 87 4.32 10.78 13.75
CA GLY A 87 3.64 11.99 14.17
C GLY A 87 2.27 11.76 14.81
N GLY A 88 1.51 10.76 14.32
CA GLY A 88 0.22 10.38 14.90
C GLY A 88 0.26 9.23 15.90
N GLY A 89 1.40 8.52 16.01
CA GLY A 89 1.59 7.41 16.94
C GLY A 89 1.11 6.05 16.42
N GLU A 90 0.58 5.98 15.19
CA GLU A 90 0.09 4.77 14.54
C GLU A 90 1.20 3.79 14.19
N TRP A 91 2.47 4.24 14.20
CA TRP A 91 3.62 3.37 13.93
C TRP A 91 3.66 2.12 14.82
N LYS A 92 3.16 2.18 16.07
CA LYS A 92 3.14 1.04 16.99
C LYS A 92 2.17 -0.03 16.52
N LEU A 93 0.97 0.39 16.10
CA LEU A 93 -0.04 -0.50 15.54
C LEU A 93 0.49 -1.16 14.26
N VAL A 94 1.06 -0.36 13.35
CA VAL A 94 1.67 -0.87 12.11
C VAL A 94 2.82 -1.85 12.40
N ALA A 95 3.65 -1.57 13.41
CA ALA A 95 4.74 -2.45 13.80
C ALA A 95 4.23 -3.79 14.37
N GLU A 96 3.18 -3.76 15.19
CA GLU A 96 2.55 -4.95 15.77
C GLU A 96 1.92 -5.83 14.67
N GLU A 97 1.16 -5.24 13.75
CA GLU A 97 0.59 -5.95 12.59
C GLU A 97 1.68 -6.44 11.61
N ALA A 98 2.81 -5.74 11.52
CA ALA A 98 4.00 -6.23 10.81
C ALA A 98 4.77 -7.34 11.57
N GLY A 99 4.25 -7.77 12.72
CA GLY A 99 4.68 -8.94 13.47
C GLY A 99 5.66 -8.66 14.61
N LEU A 100 5.94 -7.40 14.96
CA LEU A 100 6.76 -7.09 16.14
C LEU A 100 5.98 -7.38 17.42
N ASP A 101 6.67 -7.93 18.41
CA ASP A 101 6.05 -8.09 19.73
C ASP A 101 6.08 -6.77 20.55
N PRO A 102 5.23 -6.64 21.59
CA PRO A 102 5.19 -5.43 22.40
C PRO A 102 6.52 -5.07 23.11
N ALA A 103 7.39 -6.04 23.37
CA ALA A 103 8.70 -5.79 23.96
C ALA A 103 9.69 -5.22 22.93
N GLU A 104 9.67 -5.73 21.69
CA GLU A 104 10.42 -5.16 20.55
C GLU A 104 9.99 -3.71 20.31
N ILE A 105 8.68 -3.45 20.22
CA ILE A 105 8.11 -2.11 20.01
C ILE A 105 8.56 -1.17 21.15
N ARG A 106 8.39 -1.59 22.41
CA ARG A 106 8.79 -0.77 23.57
C ARG A 106 10.30 -0.53 23.59
N TYR A 107 11.11 -1.50 23.19
CA TYR A 107 12.55 -1.31 23.10
C TYR A 107 12.89 -0.21 22.08
N LEU A 108 12.33 -0.28 20.88
CA LEU A 108 12.57 0.70 19.81
C LEU A 108 12.10 2.11 20.19
N ASP A 109 10.89 2.22 20.77
CA ASP A 109 10.27 3.47 21.21
C ASP A 109 11.16 4.26 22.20
N ASN A 110 11.89 3.55 23.07
CA ASN A 110 12.72 4.17 24.10
C ASN A 110 14.19 4.37 23.68
N ARG A 111 14.63 3.75 22.58
CA ARG A 111 16.06 3.64 22.25
C ARG A 111 16.44 4.23 20.90
N THR A 112 15.48 4.62 20.09
CA THR A 112 15.73 5.07 18.72
C THR A 112 15.08 6.41 18.45
N MET A 113 15.70 7.22 17.57
CA MET A 113 15.17 8.54 17.21
C MET A 113 13.97 8.43 16.25
N ASN A 114 13.97 7.41 15.38
CA ASN A 114 12.89 7.11 14.46
C ASN A 114 12.47 5.64 14.65
N PRO A 115 11.63 5.35 15.65
CA PRO A 115 11.25 3.98 15.98
C PRO A 115 10.43 3.31 14.86
N CYS A 116 9.69 4.08 14.06
CA CYS A 116 8.96 3.57 12.91
C CYS A 116 9.91 3.03 11.83
N LEU A 117 10.93 3.80 11.44
CA LEU A 117 11.92 3.36 10.47
C LEU A 117 12.66 2.11 10.95
N GLU A 118 13.11 2.11 12.21
CA GLU A 118 13.82 0.99 12.80
C GLU A 118 12.94 -0.27 12.89
N ALA A 119 11.64 -0.12 13.18
CA ALA A 119 10.70 -1.25 13.15
C ALA A 119 10.57 -1.86 11.75
N LEU A 120 10.48 -1.05 10.70
CA LEU A 120 10.42 -1.54 9.32
C LEU A 120 11.72 -2.24 8.90
N VAL A 121 12.88 -1.67 9.26
CA VAL A 121 14.19 -2.30 9.02
C VAL A 121 14.32 -3.62 9.78
N HIS A 122 13.91 -3.66 11.04
CA HIS A 122 13.93 -4.87 11.86
C HIS A 122 13.04 -5.97 11.26
N SER A 123 11.81 -5.63 10.85
CA SER A 123 10.94 -6.58 10.14
C SER A 123 11.51 -7.03 8.80
N GLY A 124 12.13 -6.13 8.02
CA GLY A 124 12.82 -6.51 6.78
C GLY A 124 13.96 -7.50 7.03
N ASN A 125 14.72 -7.30 8.11
CA ASN A 125 15.85 -8.17 8.46
C ASN A 125 15.43 -9.55 9.00
N GLN A 126 14.40 -9.61 9.86
CA GLN A 126 14.00 -10.84 10.55
C GLN A 126 12.94 -11.64 9.80
N ARG A 127 12.04 -10.94 9.12
CA ARG A 127 10.80 -11.51 8.56
C ARG A 127 10.71 -11.37 7.03
N PHE A 128 11.67 -10.68 6.41
CA PHE A 128 11.71 -10.44 4.95
C PHE A 128 10.39 -9.89 4.40
N ILE A 129 9.82 -8.89 5.07
CA ILE A 129 8.60 -8.24 4.58
C ILE A 129 8.91 -7.44 3.31
N ASN A 130 7.97 -7.45 2.36
CA ASN A 130 8.05 -6.69 1.12
C ASN A 130 7.01 -5.56 1.11
N VAL A 131 7.03 -4.73 0.07
CA VAL A 131 6.10 -3.62 -0.11
C VAL A 131 4.64 -4.07 -0.14
N ASP A 132 4.33 -5.24 -0.71
CA ASP A 132 2.96 -5.77 -0.72
C ASP A 132 2.43 -6.03 0.70
N THR A 133 3.26 -6.68 1.53
CA THR A 133 2.95 -6.92 2.94
C THR A 133 2.74 -5.61 3.69
N LEU A 134 3.65 -4.65 3.53
CA LEU A 134 3.53 -3.35 4.20
C LEU A 134 2.27 -2.59 3.73
N TYR A 135 1.94 -2.64 2.44
CA TYR A 135 0.72 -2.05 1.90
C TYR A 135 -0.53 -2.64 2.56
N ASN A 136 -0.62 -3.97 2.63
CA ASN A 136 -1.78 -4.64 3.23
C ASN A 136 -1.90 -4.32 4.73
N VAL A 137 -0.79 -4.33 5.47
CA VAL A 137 -0.76 -3.92 6.89
C VAL A 137 -1.30 -2.50 7.08
N LEU A 138 -0.87 -1.54 6.24
CA LEU A 138 -1.37 -0.16 6.32
C LEU A 138 -2.87 -0.07 6.06
N VAL A 139 -3.39 -0.84 5.09
CA VAL A 139 -4.83 -0.90 4.81
C VAL A 139 -5.59 -1.49 6.00
N GLU A 140 -5.11 -2.60 6.58
CA GLU A 140 -5.69 -3.27 7.73
C GLU A 140 -5.67 -2.39 9.00
N CYS A 141 -4.63 -1.57 9.16
CA CYS A 141 -4.53 -0.56 10.21
C CYS A 141 -5.45 0.66 10.00
N GLY A 142 -6.26 0.70 8.93
CA GLY A 142 -7.12 1.84 8.61
C GLY A 142 -6.36 3.06 8.06
N LEU A 143 -5.19 2.84 7.45
CA LEU A 143 -4.31 3.87 6.88
C LEU A 143 -4.17 3.74 5.34
N PRO A 144 -5.28 3.59 4.58
CA PRO A 144 -5.21 3.32 3.14
C PRO A 144 -4.57 4.46 2.34
N MET A 145 -4.68 5.71 2.84
CA MET A 145 -4.01 6.86 2.22
C MET A 145 -2.48 6.77 2.28
N LEU A 146 -1.94 6.21 3.37
CA LEU A 146 -0.50 5.98 3.51
C LEU A 146 -0.05 4.76 2.71
N ALA A 147 -0.90 3.74 2.61
CA ALA A 147 -0.65 2.59 1.74
C ALA A 147 -0.43 3.05 0.28
N ASP A 148 -1.24 3.98 -0.21
CA ASP A 148 -1.11 4.51 -1.57
C ASP A 148 0.11 5.44 -1.79
N LEU A 149 0.90 5.76 -0.76
CA LEU A 149 2.21 6.42 -0.93
C LEU A 149 3.32 5.46 -1.39
N LEU A 150 3.11 4.16 -1.13
CA LEU A 150 3.92 3.07 -1.65
C LEU A 150 3.58 2.83 -3.11
#